data_AF-A0A842TUE3-F1
#
_entry.id   AF-A0A842TUE3-F1
#
_cell.length_a   1.000
_cell.length_b   1.000
_cell.length_c   1.000
_cell.angle_alpha   90.00
_cell.angle_beta   90.00
_cell.angle_gamma   90.00
#
_symmetry.space_group_name_H-M   'P 1'
#
loop_
_entity.id
_entity.type
_entity.pdbx_description
1 polymer ?
#
loop_
_entity_poly.entity_id
_entity_poly.type
_entity_poly.pdbx_seq_one_letter_code
_entity_poly.pdbx_strand_id
1 'polypeptide(L)'
;MQLKDYLFKELDKKVEDLSRELCELHHNPNKERMAEIGRSICRTVASKDFLELTDLDDAHYRVGIRPKEGTPVLIAYRGKLEEAIKAAEVKFSAYKKDAEYLVKIVLGNKEYKIPEEYWR
;
A
#
# COMPACT_ATOMS: atom_id res chain seq x y z
N MET A 1 -9.34 -10.85 -11.23
CA MET A 1 -7.96 -10.95 -10.70
C MET A 1 -8.06 -10.70 -9.20
N GLN A 2 -7.53 -11.59 -8.35
CA GLN A 2 -7.71 -11.47 -6.89
C GLN A 2 -6.79 -10.33 -6.37
N LEU A 3 -7.24 -9.55 -5.38
CA LEU A 3 -6.47 -8.44 -4.78
C LEU A 3 -5.05 -8.86 -4.35
N LYS A 4 -4.92 -10.10 -3.87
CA LYS A 4 -3.64 -10.70 -3.47
C LYS A 4 -2.64 -10.75 -4.64
N ASP A 5 -3.10 -11.14 -5.83
CA ASP A 5 -2.25 -11.19 -7.04
C ASP A 5 -1.76 -9.81 -7.46
N TYR A 6 -2.62 -8.79 -7.36
CA TYR A 6 -2.25 -7.41 -7.64
C TYR A 6 -1.14 -6.94 -6.68
N LEU A 7 -1.34 -7.17 -5.37
CA LEU A 7 -0.36 -6.77 -4.36
C LEU A 7 0.98 -7.48 -4.56
N PHE A 8 0.98 -8.76 -4.93
CA PHE A 8 2.20 -9.49 -5.29
C PHE A 8 2.91 -8.85 -6.50
N LYS A 9 2.18 -8.58 -7.58
CA LYS A 9 2.75 -7.94 -8.78
C LYS A 9 3.34 -6.56 -8.48
N GLU A 10 2.69 -5.77 -7.66
CA GLU A 10 3.19 -4.44 -7.26
C GLU A 10 4.47 -4.54 -6.43
N LEU A 11 4.54 -5.49 -5.50
CA LEU A 11 5.75 -5.73 -4.70
C LEU A 11 6.91 -6.22 -5.57
N ASP A 12 6.64 -7.14 -6.50
CA ASP A 12 7.64 -7.66 -7.44
C ASP A 12 8.18 -6.56 -8.35
N LYS A 13 7.29 -5.78 -8.97
CA LYS A 13 7.66 -4.63 -9.79
C LYS A 13 8.53 -3.64 -9.01
N LYS A 14 8.17 -3.36 -7.75
CA LYS A 14 8.96 -2.46 -6.91
C LYS A 14 10.36 -3.00 -6.60
N VAL A 15 10.51 -4.31 -6.40
CA VAL A 15 11.83 -4.94 -6.24
C VAL A 15 12.63 -4.83 -7.54
N GLU A 16 12.01 -5.07 -8.69
CA GLU A 16 12.66 -4.94 -10.00
C GLU A 16 13.16 -3.51 -10.26
N ASP A 17 12.30 -2.50 -10.01
CA ASP A 17 12.63 -1.09 -10.20
C ASP A 17 13.80 -0.67 -9.29
N LEU A 18 13.75 -1.05 -8.01
CA LEU A 18 14.84 -0.78 -7.05
C LEU A 18 16.14 -1.51 -7.43
N SER A 19 16.04 -2.74 -7.94
CA SER A 19 17.21 -3.51 -8.39
C SER A 19 17.85 -2.87 -9.62
N ARG A 20 17.04 -2.34 -10.55
CA ARG A 20 17.52 -1.59 -11.70
C ARG A 20 18.24 -0.30 -11.28
N GLU A 21 17.65 0.47 -10.37
CA GLU A 21 18.26 1.68 -9.81
C GLU A 21 19.61 1.35 -9.15
N LEU A 22 19.69 0.24 -8.41
CA LEU A 22 20.94 -0.21 -7.79
C LEU A 22 22.01 -0.54 -8.83
N CYS A 23 21.66 -1.20 -9.93
CA CYS A 23 22.57 -1.49 -11.04
C CYS A 23 23.05 -0.21 -11.74
N GLU A 24 22.18 0.78 -11.95
CA GLU A 24 22.56 2.06 -12.55
C GLU A 24 23.56 2.82 -11.66
N LEU A 25 23.38 2.78 -10.34
CA LEU A 25 24.30 3.38 -9.38
C LEU A 25 25.66 2.68 -9.31
N HIS A 26 25.81 1.43 -9.77
CA HIS A 26 27.14 0.83 -9.87
C HIS A 26 28.06 1.59 -10.82
N HIS A 27 27.52 2.28 -11.83
CA HIS A 27 28.31 3.10 -12.75
C HIS A 27 28.75 4.45 -12.15
N ASN A 28 28.04 4.96 -11.14
CA ASN A 28 28.40 6.14 -10.36
C ASN A 28 28.09 5.93 -8.87
N PRO A 29 28.98 5.23 -8.14
CA PRO A 29 28.66 4.67 -6.83
C PRO A 29 28.43 5.75 -5.77
N ASN A 30 27.17 5.90 -5.35
CA ASN A 30 26.78 6.60 -4.15
C ASN A 30 26.44 5.60 -3.04
N LYS A 31 27.37 5.40 -2.09
CA LYS A 31 27.25 4.41 -1.02
C LYS A 31 25.98 4.59 -0.17
N GLU A 32 25.60 5.83 0.12
CA GLU A 32 24.41 6.11 0.94
C GLU A 32 23.14 5.73 0.19
N ARG A 33 23.05 6.12 -1.09
CA ARG A 33 21.90 5.80 -1.94
C ARG A 33 21.78 4.29 -2.18
N MET A 34 22.89 3.61 -2.46
CA MET A 34 22.92 2.15 -2.62
C MET A 34 22.44 1.43 -1.35
N ALA A 35 22.90 1.88 -0.17
CA ALA A 35 22.45 1.32 1.10
C ALA A 35 20.95 1.59 1.36
N GLU A 36 20.43 2.74 0.97
CA GLU A 36 19.00 3.07 1.05
C GLU A 36 18.15 2.15 0.17
N ILE A 37 18.58 1.94 -1.08
CA ILE A 37 17.91 1.06 -2.03
C ILE A 37 17.95 -0.39 -1.53
N GLY A 38 19.10 -0.88 -1.08
CA GLY A 38 19.23 -2.23 -0.51
C GLY A 38 18.27 -2.45 0.66
N ARG A 39 18.18 -1.49 1.60
CA ARG A 39 17.18 -1.53 2.69
C ARG A 39 15.75 -1.53 2.16
N SER A 40 15.47 -0.80 1.10
CA SER A 40 14.14 -0.71 0.49
C SER A 40 13.74 -2.02 -0.19
N ILE A 41 14.69 -2.71 -0.85
CA ILE A 41 14.49 -4.04 -1.41
C ILE A 41 14.17 -5.03 -0.30
N CYS A 42 15.02 -5.13 0.74
CA CYS A 42 14.79 -6.06 1.86
C CYS A 42 13.42 -5.84 2.52
N ARG A 43 13.00 -4.58 2.72
CA ARG A 43 11.68 -4.25 3.27
C ARG A 43 10.54 -4.67 2.34
N THR A 44 10.72 -4.55 1.02
CA THR A 44 9.69 -4.90 0.04
C THR A 44 9.52 -6.41 -0.05
N VAL A 45 10.62 -7.16 -0.02
CA VAL A 45 10.60 -8.63 0.08
C VAL A 45 9.92 -9.08 1.37
N ALA A 46 10.26 -8.48 2.51
CA ALA A 46 9.58 -8.81 3.78
C ALA A 46 8.07 -8.54 3.74
N SER A 47 7.61 -7.48 3.07
CA SER A 47 6.18 -7.24 2.86
C SER A 47 5.53 -8.28 1.95
N LYS A 48 6.28 -8.85 1.00
CA LYS A 48 5.82 -9.94 0.11
C LYS A 48 5.63 -11.23 0.90
N ASP A 49 6.60 -11.60 1.72
CA ASP A 49 6.51 -12.76 2.61
C ASP A 49 5.33 -12.59 3.59
N PHE A 50 5.13 -11.37 4.11
CA PHE A 50 3.99 -11.06 4.96
C PHE A 50 2.66 -11.20 4.21
N LEU A 51 2.57 -10.71 2.97
CA LEU A 51 1.39 -10.84 2.14
C LEU A 51 1.04 -12.31 1.88
N GLU A 52 2.03 -13.17 1.66
CA GLU A 52 1.82 -14.60 1.46
C GLU A 52 1.07 -15.23 2.64
N LEU A 53 1.50 -14.89 3.85
CA LEU A 53 0.90 -15.35 5.10
C LEU A 53 -0.36 -14.59 5.53
N THR A 54 -0.65 -13.45 4.88
CA THR A 54 -1.80 -12.61 5.22
C THR A 54 -3.08 -13.24 4.70
N ASP A 55 -4.03 -13.45 5.61
CA ASP A 55 -5.44 -13.66 5.29
C ASP A 55 -6.09 -12.29 5.02
N LEU A 56 -6.61 -12.10 3.81
CA LEU A 56 -7.24 -10.83 3.43
C LEU A 56 -8.58 -10.61 4.13
N ASP A 57 -9.19 -11.67 4.69
CA ASP A 57 -10.42 -11.55 5.46
C ASP A 57 -10.19 -11.04 6.89
N ASP A 58 -8.94 -11.08 7.38
CA ASP A 58 -8.51 -10.55 8.69
C ASP A 58 -7.30 -9.60 8.56
N ALA A 59 -7.21 -8.88 7.44
CA ALA A 59 -6.12 -7.95 7.20
C ALA A 59 -6.34 -6.58 7.87
N HIS A 60 -5.24 -5.85 8.02
CA HIS A 60 -5.28 -4.46 8.49
C HIS A 60 -5.39 -3.50 7.30
N TYR A 61 -6.49 -2.77 7.25
CA TYR A 61 -6.75 -1.75 6.23
C TYR A 61 -6.71 -0.34 6.83
N ARG A 62 -6.33 0.63 6.02
CA ARG A 62 -6.54 2.05 6.30
C ARG A 62 -7.41 2.63 5.20
N VAL A 63 -8.61 3.05 5.58
CA VAL A 63 -9.58 3.62 4.66
C VAL A 63 -9.87 5.05 5.08
N GLY A 64 -9.89 5.95 4.11
CA GLY A 64 -10.08 7.36 4.38
C GLY A 64 -10.44 8.15 3.16
N ILE A 65 -10.49 9.46 3.36
CA ILE A 65 -10.76 10.44 2.32
C ILE A 65 -9.65 11.48 2.30
N ARG A 66 -9.33 11.96 1.09
CA ARG A 66 -8.52 13.15 0.87
C ARG A 66 -9.47 14.29 0.48
N PRO A 67 -9.67 15.30 1.36
CA PRO A 67 -10.40 16.51 0.97
C PRO A 67 -9.58 17.31 -0.06
N LYS A 68 -10.25 18.15 -0.87
CA LYS A 68 -9.59 19.06 -1.84
C LYS A 68 -8.58 19.98 -1.19
N GLU A 69 -8.86 20.41 0.05
CA GLU A 69 -7.95 21.18 0.88
C GLU A 69 -7.84 20.49 2.25
N GLY A 70 -6.62 20.16 2.66
CA GLY A 70 -6.33 19.59 3.98
C GLY A 70 -5.59 18.26 3.97
N THR A 71 -5.38 17.73 5.18
CA THR A 71 -4.69 16.45 5.39
C THR A 71 -5.65 15.28 5.19
N PRO A 72 -5.23 14.19 4.52
CA PRO A 72 -6.04 12.98 4.42
C PRO A 72 -6.42 12.45 5.80
N VAL A 73 -7.69 12.11 5.98
CA VAL A 73 -8.19 11.48 7.21
C VAL A 73 -8.33 9.99 6.94
N LEU A 74 -7.46 9.19 7.56
CA LEU A 74 -7.45 7.73 7.46
C LEU A 74 -7.90 7.11 8.78
N ILE A 75 -8.65 6.02 8.69
CA ILE A 75 -9.07 5.23 9.85
C ILE A 75 -8.56 3.80 9.65
N ALA A 76 -8.01 3.22 10.72
CA ALA A 76 -7.58 1.84 10.71
C ALA A 76 -8.75 0.90 10.96
N TYR A 77 -8.80 -0.19 10.20
CA TYR A 77 -9.78 -1.25 10.30
C TYR A 77 -9.07 -2.60 10.26
N ARG A 78 -9.60 -3.57 10.98
CA ARG A 78 -9.19 -4.98 10.90
C ARG A 78 -10.38 -5.81 10.48
N GLY A 79 -10.17 -6.75 9.57
CA GLY A 79 -11.22 -7.62 9.04
C GLY A 79 -11.27 -7.53 7.53
N LYS A 80 -12.45 -7.75 6.95
CA LYS A 80 -12.64 -7.76 5.51
C LYS A 80 -12.56 -6.36 4.92
N LEU A 81 -11.98 -6.27 3.71
CA LEU A 81 -11.87 -5.02 2.97
C LEU A 81 -13.25 -4.34 2.78
N GLU A 82 -14.28 -5.09 2.42
CA GLU A 82 -15.64 -4.57 2.21
C GLU A 82 -16.23 -3.93 3.48
N GLU A 83 -15.97 -4.53 4.64
CA GLU A 83 -16.44 -4.01 5.93
C GLU A 83 -15.71 -2.73 6.30
N ALA A 84 -14.40 -2.68 6.07
CA ALA A 84 -13.60 -1.47 6.26
C ALA A 84 -14.10 -0.31 5.39
N ILE A 85 -14.47 -0.58 4.13
CA ILE A 85 -15.02 0.42 3.21
C ILE A 85 -16.39 0.89 3.67
N LYS A 86 -17.32 -0.03 3.96
CA LYS A 86 -18.66 0.33 4.45
C LYS A 86 -18.58 1.17 5.72
N ALA A 87 -17.71 0.80 6.66
CA ALA A 87 -17.51 1.56 7.89
C ALA A 87 -16.95 2.97 7.63
N ALA A 88 -16.01 3.09 6.68
CA ALA A 88 -15.48 4.38 6.27
C ALA A 88 -16.52 5.23 5.54
N GLU A 89 -17.33 4.66 4.64
CA GLU A 89 -18.39 5.37 3.93
C GLU A 89 -19.46 5.94 4.88
N VAL A 90 -19.85 5.20 5.91
CA VAL A 90 -20.76 5.68 6.95
C VAL A 90 -20.14 6.87 7.68
N LYS A 91 -18.87 6.74 8.08
CA LYS A 91 -18.15 7.77 8.83
C LYS A 91 -17.86 9.04 8.01
N PHE A 92 -17.61 8.89 6.72
CA PHE A 92 -17.31 10.00 5.80
C PHE A 92 -18.51 10.43 4.94
N SER A 93 -19.71 9.97 5.26
CA SER A 93 -20.94 10.30 4.55
C SER A 93 -21.15 11.81 4.33
N ALA A 94 -20.74 12.64 5.30
CA ALA A 94 -20.81 14.10 5.23
C ALA A 94 -19.84 14.75 4.21
N TYR A 95 -18.79 14.04 3.78
CA TYR A 95 -17.71 14.57 2.93
C TYR A 95 -17.80 14.10 1.46
N LYS A 96 -18.82 13.29 1.12
CA LYS A 96 -18.91 12.53 -0.15
C LYS A 96 -18.93 13.38 -1.43
N LYS A 97 -19.26 14.68 -1.40
CA LYS A 97 -19.47 15.47 -2.62
C LYS A 97 -18.18 15.85 -3.37
N ASP A 98 -17.01 15.86 -2.71
CA ASP A 98 -15.77 16.40 -3.30
C ASP A 98 -14.48 15.69 -2.87
N ALA A 99 -14.55 14.53 -2.21
CA ALA A 99 -13.37 13.87 -1.61
C ALA A 99 -12.93 12.60 -2.36
N GLU A 100 -11.61 12.43 -2.55
CA GLU A 100 -11.01 11.22 -3.12
C GLU A 100 -10.88 10.15 -2.03
N TYR A 101 -11.37 8.92 -2.26
CA TYR A 101 -11.16 7.81 -1.33
C TYR A 101 -9.72 7.29 -1.40
N LEU A 102 -9.15 7.01 -0.24
CA LEU A 102 -7.83 6.41 -0.08
C LEU A 102 -8.00 5.10 0.68
N VAL A 103 -7.80 3.99 -0.02
CA VAL A 103 -7.79 2.65 0.55
C VAL A 103 -6.36 2.14 0.55
N LYS A 104 -5.91 1.63 1.69
CA LYS A 104 -4.59 1.02 1.84
C LYS A 104 -4.67 -0.27 2.65
N ILE A 105 -3.77 -1.21 2.36
CA ILE A 105 -3.50 -2.37 3.21
C ILE A 105 -2.18 -2.18 3.95
N VAL A 106 -2.12 -2.64 5.19
CA VAL A 106 -0.92 -2.66 6.02
C VAL A 106 -0.30 -4.04 5.93
N LEU A 107 0.92 -4.13 5.39
CA LEU A 107 1.72 -5.35 5.31
C LEU A 107 2.99 -5.13 6.14
N GLY A 108 3.10 -5.83 7.27
CA GLY A 108 4.10 -5.56 8.30
C GLY A 108 4.04 -4.11 8.78
N ASN A 109 5.13 -3.35 8.56
CA ASN A 109 5.25 -1.94 8.96
C ASN A 109 5.06 -0.96 7.79
N LYS A 110 4.44 -1.40 6.69
CA LYS A 110 4.28 -0.62 5.47
C LYS A 110 2.83 -0.60 5.00
N GLU A 111 2.46 0.51 4.37
CA GLU A 111 1.14 0.71 3.77
C GLU A 111 1.25 0.67 2.25
N TYR A 112 0.32 -0.01 1.60
CA TYR A 112 0.23 -0.12 0.15
C TYR A 112 -1.14 0.36 -0.30
N LYS A 113 -1.17 1.28 -1.29
CA LYS A 113 -2.43 1.80 -1.84
C LYS A 113 -3.11 0.68 -2.62
N ILE A 114 -4.42 0.55 -2.41
CA ILE A 114 -5.27 -0.34 -3.20
C ILE A 114 -5.99 0.53 -4.24
N PRO A 115 -5.79 0.28 -5.55
CA PRO A 115 -6.51 0.97 -6.61
C PRO A 115 -8.01 0.71 -6.52
N GLU A 116 -8.79 1.68 -6.98
CA GLU A 116 -10.26 1.68 -6.93
C GLU A 116 -10.88 0.42 -7.55
N GLU A 117 -10.29 -0.10 -8.62
CA GLU A 117 -10.75 -1.30 -9.31
C GLU A 117 -10.76 -2.59 -8.46
N TYR A 118 -10.04 -2.63 -7.33
CA TYR A 118 -9.99 -3.81 -6.45
C TYR A 118 -10.90 -3.71 -5.23
N TRP A 119 -11.58 -2.58 -5.04
CA TRP A 119 -12.36 -2.34 -3.83
C TRP A 119 -13.73 -1.71 -4.06
N ARG A 120 -13.99 -1.15 -5.24
CA ARG A 120 -15.34 -0.87 -5.72
C ARG A 120 -16.02 -2.14 -6.24
#